data_AF-B6AHG6-F1
#
_entry.id   AF-B6AHG6-F1
#
_cell.length_a   1.000
_cell.length_b   1.000
_cell.length_c   1.000
_cell.angle_alpha   90.00
_cell.angle_beta   90.00
_cell.angle_gamma   90.00
#
_symmetry.space_group_name_H-M   'P 1'
#
loop_
_entity.id
_entity.type
_entity.pdbx_description
1 polymer ?
#
loop_
_entity_poly.entity_id
_entity_poly.type
_entity_poly.pdbx_seq_one_letter_code
_entity_poly.pdbx_strand_id
1 'polypeptide(L)'
;MAYSPIMSPTRGVPNSHGHHMKEDKLSKYRNGAERDLDITKYRPEEAVYYNPPIEAIKYGQGETGMRYVFGDLELDNYEEQKVTEMLAYLKNRHVSLRNTAFNDKHLLLRYLQGNEYDFVKAWDDIKRHVRWRQHFRTIEDCHKLQKLLETGYCYIHGRDRFMRPIIIFRAKAFLDGQEPDDILHMVYHWFEFIIMKMLVWNKIEQWRVIMDLEDVSFYNAPISLLKDIAINLQRNYRGYLAQMTFINSPIVFWGLWQAISLVLPQSTREKISLFTSEYKNDLLKYIHPNQLEKKYGGDAPNVTLFSEPVLPPAPFN
;
A
#
# COMPACT_ATOMS: atom_id res chain seq x y z
N MET A 1 -58.68 10.72 51.58
CA MET A 1 -57.22 10.43 51.52
C MET A 1 -57.09 9.12 50.75
N ALA A 2 -56.42 8.97 49.62
CA ALA A 2 -55.50 9.83 48.89
C ALA A 2 -55.69 9.58 47.37
N TYR A 3 -55.61 10.65 46.59
CA TYR A 3 -55.51 10.61 45.13
C TYR A 3 -54.06 10.24 44.75
N SER A 4 -53.89 9.21 43.92
CA SER A 4 -52.60 8.87 43.32
C SER A 4 -52.23 9.88 42.21
N PRO A 5 -51.03 10.48 42.20
CA PRO A 5 -50.63 11.42 41.15
C PRO A 5 -50.16 10.68 39.89
N ILE A 6 -50.63 11.16 38.74
CA ILE A 6 -50.16 10.78 37.40
C ILE A 6 -48.74 11.34 37.21
N MET A 7 -47.73 10.47 37.15
CA MET A 7 -46.37 10.86 36.77
C MET A 7 -46.26 11.01 35.25
N SER A 8 -45.91 12.21 34.81
CA SER A 8 -45.56 12.52 33.42
C SER A 8 -44.24 11.85 33.01
N PRO A 9 -44.10 11.34 31.79
CA PRO A 9 -42.83 10.78 31.33
C PRO A 9 -41.81 11.91 31.16
N THR A 10 -40.72 11.83 31.93
CA THR A 10 -39.53 12.66 31.77
C THR A 10 -38.98 12.47 30.36
N ARG A 11 -38.93 13.55 29.58
CA ARG A 11 -38.25 13.60 28.27
C ARG A 11 -36.80 13.17 28.45
N GLY A 12 -36.44 12.04 27.85
CA GLY A 12 -35.08 11.54 27.84
C GLY A 12 -34.13 12.55 27.19
N VAL A 13 -32.97 12.73 27.82
CA VAL A 13 -31.81 13.37 27.22
C VAL A 13 -31.44 12.58 25.97
N PRO A 14 -31.21 13.22 24.80
CA PRO A 14 -30.82 12.49 23.60
C PRO A 14 -29.44 11.84 23.81
N ASN A 15 -29.40 10.51 23.80
CA ASN A 15 -28.15 9.75 23.68
C ASN A 15 -27.43 10.23 22.42
N SER A 16 -26.30 10.92 22.59
CA SER A 16 -25.36 11.20 21.50
C SER A 16 -24.78 9.87 21.03
N HIS A 17 -25.44 9.25 20.05
CA HIS A 17 -24.90 8.09 19.35
C HIS A 17 -23.73 8.57 18.49
N GLY A 18 -22.55 8.69 19.10
CA GLY A 18 -21.31 8.76 18.36
C GLY A 18 -21.25 7.51 17.48
N HIS A 19 -21.09 7.69 16.17
CA HIS A 19 -20.89 6.58 15.25
C HIS A 19 -19.52 5.95 15.53
N HIS A 20 -19.48 4.98 16.43
CA HIS A 20 -18.29 4.19 16.69
C HIS A 20 -18.04 3.24 15.51
N MET A 21 -16.88 3.39 14.88
CA MET A 21 -16.44 2.44 13.86
C MET A 21 -15.98 1.14 14.55
N LYS A 22 -16.41 -0.03 14.03
CA LYS A 22 -15.99 -1.34 14.54
C LYS A 22 -14.51 -1.59 14.27
N GLU A 23 -13.85 -2.33 15.17
CA GLU A 23 -12.42 -2.68 15.15
C GLU A 23 -12.00 -3.33 13.81
N ASP A 24 -10.84 -2.94 13.30
CA ASP A 24 -10.25 -3.48 12.06
C ASP A 24 -9.04 -4.39 12.37
N LYS A 25 -8.78 -5.40 11.52
CA LYS A 25 -7.66 -6.34 11.72
C LYS A 25 -6.27 -5.67 11.67
N LEU A 26 -6.16 -4.47 11.09
CA LEU A 26 -4.89 -3.74 10.98
C LEU A 26 -4.48 -3.13 12.33
N SER A 27 -5.45 -2.83 13.19
CA SER A 27 -5.22 -2.30 14.55
C SER A 27 -4.34 -3.22 15.41
N LYS A 28 -4.26 -4.52 15.11
CA LYS A 28 -3.37 -5.47 15.80
C LYS A 28 -1.92 -5.41 15.33
N TYR A 29 -1.66 -4.93 14.10
CA TYR A 29 -0.34 -4.89 13.48
C TYR A 29 0.32 -3.51 13.52
N ARG A 30 -0.46 -2.44 13.77
CA ARG A 30 0.02 -1.05 13.80
C ARG A 30 -0.39 -0.29 15.06
N ASN A 31 -0.63 -0.98 16.17
CA ASN A 31 -0.78 -0.31 17.48
C ASN A 31 0.55 0.16 18.09
N GLY A 32 1.67 0.03 17.38
CA GLY A 32 3.00 0.42 17.84
C GLY A 32 3.63 -0.50 18.89
N ALA A 33 2.99 -1.63 19.24
CA ALA A 33 3.51 -2.55 20.25
C ALA A 33 4.61 -3.48 19.72
N GLU A 34 4.47 -3.98 18.49
CA GLU A 34 5.51 -4.75 17.81
C GLU A 34 6.27 -3.83 16.85
N ARG A 35 7.53 -3.54 17.17
CA ARG A 35 8.44 -2.85 16.27
C ARG A 35 9.11 -3.95 15.44
N ASP A 36 8.72 -4.10 14.17
CA ASP A 36 9.23 -5.08 13.20
C ASP A 36 10.75 -4.98 12.96
N LEU A 37 11.54 -5.34 13.98
CA LEU A 37 12.99 -5.13 14.06
C LEU A 37 13.77 -6.44 14.20
N ASP A 38 13.09 -7.56 14.43
CA ASP A 38 13.75 -8.88 14.45
C ASP A 38 14.34 -9.25 13.09
N ILE A 39 15.53 -9.88 13.13
CA ILE A 39 16.10 -10.52 11.94
C ILE A 39 15.29 -11.77 11.65
N THR A 40 14.83 -11.90 10.41
CA THR A 40 14.10 -13.07 9.92
C THR A 40 14.56 -13.40 8.51
N LYS A 41 14.13 -14.54 7.96
CA LYS A 41 14.40 -14.86 6.55
C LYS A 41 13.87 -13.81 5.56
N TYR A 42 12.90 -12.99 5.96
CA TYR A 42 12.30 -11.96 5.12
C TYR A 42 12.70 -10.53 5.50
N ARG A 43 13.27 -10.33 6.70
CA ARG A 43 13.95 -9.12 7.17
C ARG A 43 15.42 -9.47 7.46
N PRO A 44 16.27 -9.55 6.42
CA PRO A 44 17.68 -9.88 6.62
C PRO A 44 18.39 -8.78 7.42
N GLU A 45 19.56 -9.11 7.94
CA GLU A 45 20.38 -8.24 8.79
C GLU A 45 20.60 -6.85 8.16
N GLU A 46 20.89 -6.81 6.86
CA GLU A 46 21.10 -5.59 6.10
C GLU A 46 19.86 -4.70 6.09
N ALA A 47 18.65 -5.28 6.09
CA ALA A 47 17.40 -4.52 6.11
C ALA A 47 17.07 -4.00 7.51
N VAL A 48 17.34 -4.81 8.55
CA VAL A 48 17.12 -4.44 9.95
C VAL A 48 18.07 -3.32 10.38
N TYR A 49 19.35 -3.40 9.99
CA TYR A 49 20.36 -2.40 10.34
C TYR A 49 20.47 -1.25 9.33
N TYR A 50 19.74 -1.30 8.21
CA TYR A 50 19.65 -0.19 7.26
C TYR A 50 19.30 1.12 7.97
N ASN A 51 20.03 2.19 7.65
CA ASN A 51 19.74 3.54 8.11
C ASN A 51 19.42 4.40 6.88
N PRO A 52 18.13 4.70 6.62
CA PRO A 52 17.76 5.47 5.44
C PRO A 52 18.35 6.88 5.53
N PRO A 53 18.88 7.44 4.42
CA PRO A 53 19.24 8.84 4.39
C PRO A 53 17.99 9.72 4.52
N ILE A 54 18.15 10.98 4.90
CA ILE A 54 17.02 11.83 5.32
C ILE A 54 16.01 12.03 4.19
N GLU A 55 16.48 12.11 2.94
CA GLU A 55 15.69 12.21 1.72
C GLU A 55 14.85 10.95 1.42
N ALA A 56 15.28 9.79 1.94
CA ALA A 56 14.51 8.55 1.85
C ALA A 56 13.44 8.45 2.95
N ILE A 57 13.53 9.27 4.00
CA ILE A 57 12.49 9.42 5.02
C ILE A 57 11.45 10.44 4.57
N LYS A 58 11.91 11.62 4.14
CA LYS A 58 11.07 12.75 3.73
C LYS A 58 11.81 13.68 2.78
N TYR A 59 11.12 14.11 1.73
CA TYR A 59 11.60 15.14 0.81
C TYR A 59 10.73 16.40 0.90
N GLY A 60 11.36 17.58 0.89
CA GLY A 60 10.65 18.85 0.91
C GLY A 60 9.95 19.19 2.25
N GLN A 61 9.21 20.29 2.24
CA GLN A 61 8.54 20.87 3.42
C GLN A 61 7.15 21.41 3.04
N GLY A 62 6.31 21.64 4.05
CA GLY A 62 4.97 22.19 3.87
C GLY A 62 4.05 21.28 3.03
N GLU A 63 3.14 21.90 2.28
CA GLU A 63 2.14 21.20 1.46
C GLU A 63 2.74 20.33 0.36
N THR A 64 3.90 20.74 -0.17
CA THR A 64 4.64 19.98 -1.19
C THR A 64 5.58 18.92 -0.60
N GLY A 65 5.72 18.87 0.72
CA GLY A 65 6.55 17.90 1.41
C GLY A 65 5.97 16.49 1.31
N MET A 66 6.82 15.51 1.07
CA MET A 66 6.45 14.11 0.91
C MET A 66 7.24 13.23 1.87
N ARG A 67 6.54 12.70 2.86
CA ARG A 67 7.02 11.66 3.76
C ARG A 67 6.86 10.27 3.13
N TYR A 68 7.90 9.47 3.25
CA TYR A 68 7.97 8.10 2.74
C TYR A 68 8.07 7.06 3.86
N VAL A 69 8.66 7.44 5.00
CA VAL A 69 8.73 6.65 6.23
C VAL A 69 7.99 7.40 7.34
N PHE A 70 7.01 6.72 7.93
CA PHE A 70 6.05 7.28 8.88
C PHE A 70 6.39 6.81 10.30
N GLY A 71 6.20 5.52 10.56
CA GLY A 71 6.50 4.86 11.84
C GLY A 71 6.09 5.68 13.05
N ASP A 72 7.01 5.88 14.00
CA ASP A 72 6.86 6.84 15.11
C ASP A 72 7.92 7.96 15.06
N LEU A 73 8.44 8.26 13.86
CA LEU A 73 9.41 9.34 13.65
C LEU A 73 8.81 10.72 13.94
N GLU A 74 9.65 11.67 14.35
CA GLU A 74 9.20 13.03 14.61
C GLU A 74 8.54 13.67 13.37
N LEU A 75 7.36 14.25 13.58
CA LEU A 75 6.63 15.00 12.58
C LEU A 75 7.05 16.46 12.64
N ASP A 76 7.10 17.12 11.49
CA ASP A 76 7.43 18.54 11.46
C ASP A 76 6.25 19.46 11.82
N ASN A 77 6.57 20.76 11.89
CA ASN A 77 5.67 21.92 11.86
C ASN A 77 4.29 21.66 11.23
N TYR A 78 4.35 21.39 9.93
CA TYR A 78 3.22 21.31 9.04
C TYR A 78 2.45 20.01 9.23
N GLU A 79 3.16 18.90 9.40
CA GLU A 79 2.59 17.58 9.62
C GLU A 79 1.78 17.51 10.93
N GLU A 80 2.36 17.99 12.04
CA GLU A 80 1.66 18.07 13.35
C GLU A 80 0.43 18.99 13.27
N GLN A 81 0.58 20.13 12.58
CA GLN A 81 -0.53 21.05 12.35
C GLN A 81 -1.67 20.35 11.59
N LYS A 82 -1.38 19.67 10.49
CA LYS A 82 -2.40 19.01 9.66
C LYS A 82 -3.09 17.85 10.37
N VAL A 83 -2.36 17.07 11.15
CA VAL A 83 -2.94 16.04 12.03
C VAL A 83 -3.89 16.70 13.04
N THR A 84 -3.48 17.77 13.70
CA THR A 84 -4.28 18.49 14.71
C THR A 84 -5.56 19.06 14.11
N GLU A 85 -5.45 19.70 12.95
CA GLU A 85 -6.59 20.25 12.20
C GLU A 85 -7.59 19.15 11.79
N MET A 86 -7.09 17.99 11.33
CA MET A 86 -7.94 16.84 10.98
C MET A 86 -8.67 16.27 12.21
N LEU A 87 -7.97 16.14 13.35
CA LEU A 87 -8.60 15.68 14.59
C LEU A 87 -9.71 16.64 15.06
N ALA A 88 -9.50 17.95 14.93
CA ALA A 88 -10.54 18.95 15.20
C ALA A 88 -11.72 18.85 14.21
N TYR A 89 -11.43 18.66 12.91
CA TYR A 89 -12.42 18.46 11.86
C TYR A 89 -13.34 17.26 12.15
N LEU A 90 -12.77 16.15 12.64
CA LEU A 90 -13.50 14.93 13.02
C LEU A 90 -14.29 15.11 14.31
N LYS A 91 -13.71 15.78 15.31
CA LYS A 91 -14.37 16.09 16.59
C LYS A 91 -15.64 16.91 16.37
N ASN A 92 -15.59 17.92 15.50
CA ASN A 92 -16.75 18.76 15.14
C ASN A 92 -17.86 17.97 14.42
N ARG A 93 -17.56 16.77 13.91
CA ARG A 93 -18.52 15.83 13.29
C ARG A 93 -18.92 14.68 14.22
N HIS A 94 -18.54 14.74 15.50
CA HIS A 94 -18.77 13.69 16.49
C HIS A 94 -18.20 12.32 16.09
N VAL A 95 -17.09 12.31 15.35
CA VAL A 95 -16.38 11.10 14.94
C VAL A 95 -15.23 10.82 15.92
N SER A 96 -15.11 9.56 16.36
CA SER A 96 -13.98 9.09 17.17
C SER A 96 -13.22 7.99 16.43
N LEU A 97 -11.89 8.16 16.29
CA LEU A 97 -11.00 7.17 15.68
C LEU A 97 -10.43 6.15 16.68
N ARG A 98 -10.76 6.26 17.97
CA ARG A 98 -10.14 5.50 19.09
C ARG A 98 -10.10 3.99 18.87
N ASN A 99 -11.10 3.42 18.19
CA ASN A 99 -11.23 1.98 17.97
C ASN A 99 -10.80 1.53 16.57
N THR A 100 -10.06 2.37 15.84
CA THR A 100 -9.56 2.08 14.48
C THR A 100 -8.04 2.24 14.45
N ALA A 101 -7.38 1.67 13.44
CA ALA A 101 -5.95 1.88 13.25
C ALA A 101 -5.57 3.37 13.11
N PHE A 102 -6.51 4.24 12.72
CA PHE A 102 -6.31 5.68 12.56
C PHE A 102 -6.27 6.47 13.87
N ASN A 103 -6.32 5.80 15.03
CA ASN A 103 -5.91 6.43 16.29
C ASN A 103 -4.40 6.71 16.31
N ASP A 104 -3.62 6.01 15.48
CA ASP A 104 -2.24 6.35 15.18
C ASP A 104 -2.18 7.61 14.28
N LYS A 105 -1.53 8.67 14.78
CA LYS A 105 -1.39 9.94 14.05
C LYS A 105 -0.53 9.81 12.79
N HIS A 106 0.41 8.88 12.75
CA HIS A 106 1.27 8.67 11.59
C HIS A 106 0.54 7.96 10.45
N LEU A 107 -0.34 7.00 10.78
CA LEU A 107 -1.28 6.44 9.81
C LEU A 107 -2.31 7.49 9.33
N LEU A 108 -2.81 8.33 10.23
CA LEU A 108 -3.69 9.45 9.86
C LEU A 108 -2.98 10.41 8.88
N LEU A 109 -1.74 10.80 9.18
CA LEU A 109 -0.91 11.63 8.31
C LEU A 109 -0.69 10.99 6.94
N ARG A 110 -0.41 9.69 6.87
CA ARG A 110 -0.27 8.95 5.61
C ARG A 110 -1.51 9.09 4.72
N TYR A 111 -2.70 9.09 5.30
CA TYR A 111 -3.95 9.27 4.57
C TYR A 111 -4.23 10.73 4.21
N LEU A 112 -3.84 11.68 5.06
CA LEU A 112 -3.89 13.11 4.76
C LEU A 112 -2.98 13.45 3.57
N GLN A 113 -1.69 13.09 3.65
CA GLN A 113 -0.72 13.37 2.59
C GLN A 113 -1.16 12.76 1.26
N GLY A 114 -1.61 11.50 1.25
CA GLY A 114 -2.04 10.89 0.00
C GLY A 114 -3.30 11.55 -0.60
N ASN A 115 -4.14 12.17 0.23
CA ASN A 115 -5.31 12.93 -0.22
C ASN A 115 -5.01 14.43 -0.39
N GLU A 116 -3.74 14.81 -0.54
CA GLU A 116 -3.33 16.20 -0.77
C GLU A 116 -3.86 17.13 0.34
N TYR A 117 -3.93 16.60 1.57
CA TYR A 117 -4.46 17.25 2.76
C TYR A 117 -5.93 17.74 2.64
N ASP A 118 -6.70 17.21 1.68
CA ASP A 118 -8.15 17.40 1.60
C ASP A 118 -8.86 16.54 2.65
N PHE A 119 -9.37 17.17 3.70
CA PHE A 119 -9.96 16.47 4.85
C PHE A 119 -11.24 15.71 4.50
N VAL A 120 -12.02 16.19 3.52
CA VAL A 120 -13.25 15.52 3.10
C VAL A 120 -12.89 14.21 2.38
N LYS A 121 -11.98 14.28 1.40
CA LYS A 121 -11.49 13.09 0.68
C LYS A 121 -10.77 12.13 1.62
N ALA A 122 -9.90 12.63 2.49
CA ALA A 122 -9.19 11.82 3.47
C ALA A 122 -10.17 11.07 4.38
N TRP A 123 -11.19 11.75 4.90
CA TRP A 123 -12.21 11.10 5.73
C TRP A 123 -13.01 10.04 4.97
N ASP A 124 -13.39 10.31 3.72
CA ASP A 124 -14.11 9.34 2.87
C ASP A 124 -13.27 8.08 2.59
N ASP A 125 -11.98 8.26 2.29
CA ASP A 125 -11.04 7.16 2.11
C ASP A 125 -10.81 6.37 3.41
N ILE A 126 -10.67 7.05 4.56
CA ILE A 126 -10.53 6.41 5.87
C ILE A 126 -11.76 5.55 6.19
N LYS A 127 -12.98 6.10 6.04
CA LYS A 127 -14.22 5.34 6.25
C LYS A 127 -14.27 4.10 5.38
N ARG A 128 -13.92 4.23 4.10
CA ARG A 128 -13.92 3.12 3.15
C ARG A 128 -12.87 2.09 3.53
N HIS A 129 -11.67 2.52 3.91
CA HIS A 129 -10.59 1.63 4.32
C HIS A 129 -10.98 0.78 5.52
N VAL A 130 -11.52 1.39 6.57
CA VAL A 130 -11.96 0.66 7.77
C VAL A 130 -13.05 -0.35 7.42
N ARG A 131 -14.05 0.03 6.60
CA ARG A 131 -15.07 -0.92 6.11
C ARG A 131 -14.48 -2.05 5.29
N TRP A 132 -13.55 -1.74 4.40
CA TRP A 132 -12.86 -2.74 3.60
C TRP A 132 -12.09 -3.71 4.49
N ARG A 133 -11.33 -3.22 5.47
CA ARG A 133 -10.60 -4.06 6.46
C ARG A 133 -11.50 -4.96 7.30
N GLN A 134 -12.74 -4.56 7.58
CA GLN A 134 -13.72 -5.38 8.31
C GLN A 134 -14.19 -6.60 7.50
N HIS A 135 -14.25 -6.47 6.17
CA HIS A 135 -14.72 -7.53 5.26
C HIS A 135 -13.56 -8.23 4.54
N PHE A 136 -12.36 -7.66 4.61
CA PHE A 136 -11.16 -8.19 4.00
C PHE A 136 -10.84 -9.59 4.51
N ARG A 137 -10.70 -10.51 3.56
CA ARG A 137 -10.23 -11.86 3.79
C ARG A 137 -9.09 -12.14 2.84
N THR A 138 -8.02 -12.72 3.37
CA THR A 138 -7.01 -13.37 2.54
C THR A 138 -7.59 -14.69 2.02
N ILE A 139 -6.93 -15.28 1.03
CA ILE A 139 -7.29 -16.63 0.57
C ILE A 139 -7.05 -17.61 1.73
N GLU A 140 -8.13 -18.14 2.31
CA GLU A 140 -8.09 -19.06 3.46
C GLU A 140 -7.76 -20.51 3.03
N ASP A 141 -8.13 -20.89 1.81
CA ASP A 141 -7.80 -22.20 1.22
C ASP A 141 -6.33 -22.23 0.78
N CYS A 142 -5.50 -22.92 1.55
CA CYS A 142 -4.07 -23.06 1.29
C CYS A 142 -3.75 -23.71 -0.07
N HIS A 143 -4.57 -24.66 -0.52
CA HIS A 143 -4.36 -25.34 -1.81
C HIS A 143 -4.67 -24.40 -2.98
N LYS A 144 -5.77 -23.64 -2.86
CA LYS A 144 -6.11 -22.60 -3.84
C LYS A 144 -5.02 -21.52 -3.88
N LEU A 145 -4.57 -21.05 -2.72
CA LEU A 145 -3.49 -20.06 -2.64
C LEU A 145 -2.21 -20.60 -3.30
N GLN A 146 -1.80 -21.83 -2.98
CA GLN A 146 -0.62 -22.45 -3.56
C GLN A 146 -0.70 -22.50 -5.09
N LYS A 147 -1.83 -22.96 -5.65
CA LYS A 147 -2.04 -22.98 -7.10
C LYS A 147 -1.94 -21.60 -7.73
N LEU A 148 -2.50 -20.58 -7.09
CA LEU A 148 -2.41 -19.20 -7.57
C LEU A 148 -0.97 -18.69 -7.51
N LEU A 149 -0.23 -18.97 -6.44
CA LEU A 149 1.18 -18.60 -6.32
C LEU A 149 2.01 -19.26 -7.44
N GLU A 150 1.82 -20.55 -7.70
CA GLU A 150 2.55 -21.32 -8.72
C GLU A 150 2.41 -20.75 -10.14
N THR A 151 1.35 -19.98 -10.44
CA THR A 151 1.24 -19.27 -11.72
C THR A 151 2.33 -18.22 -11.93
N GLY A 152 2.86 -17.66 -10.82
CA GLY A 152 3.88 -16.61 -10.81
C GLY A 152 3.48 -15.31 -11.49
N TYR A 153 2.18 -14.98 -11.65
CA TYR A 153 1.83 -13.67 -12.23
C TYR A 153 2.12 -12.51 -11.28
N CYS A 154 2.25 -12.76 -9.97
CA CYS A 154 2.85 -11.81 -9.05
C CYS A 154 3.63 -12.51 -7.94
N TYR A 155 4.83 -12.01 -7.69
CA TYR A 155 5.80 -12.57 -6.74
C TYR A 155 6.78 -11.47 -6.29
N ILE A 156 7.63 -11.80 -5.32
CA ILE A 156 8.61 -10.88 -4.75
C ILE A 156 10.01 -11.40 -5.05
N HIS A 157 10.87 -10.52 -5.60
CA HIS A 157 12.26 -10.85 -5.87
C HIS A 157 13.21 -9.70 -5.50
N GLY A 158 14.06 -9.92 -4.50
CA GLY A 158 15.11 -8.99 -4.08
C GLY A 158 14.59 -7.69 -3.43
N ARG A 159 15.54 -6.80 -3.18
CA ARG A 159 15.32 -5.46 -2.62
C ARG A 159 16.07 -4.41 -3.43
N ASP A 160 15.51 -3.22 -3.50
CA ASP A 160 16.17 -2.10 -4.16
C ASP A 160 17.24 -1.46 -3.25
N ARG A 161 17.98 -0.46 -3.75
CA ARG A 161 19.08 0.22 -3.04
C ARG A 161 18.65 0.93 -1.74
N PHE A 162 17.34 1.15 -1.56
CA PHE A 162 16.76 1.69 -0.32
C PHE A 162 16.15 0.57 0.55
N MET A 163 16.56 -0.66 0.30
CA MET A 163 16.10 -1.89 0.94
C MET A 163 14.61 -2.17 0.78
N ARG A 164 13.92 -1.53 -0.17
CA ARG A 164 12.48 -1.74 -0.38
C ARG A 164 12.25 -3.06 -1.13
N PRO A 165 11.32 -3.93 -0.69
CA PRO A 165 10.96 -5.14 -1.43
C PRO A 165 10.52 -4.81 -2.86
N ILE A 166 10.91 -5.65 -3.82
CA ILE A 166 10.52 -5.50 -5.22
C ILE A 166 9.47 -6.55 -5.57
N ILE A 167 8.30 -6.06 -5.98
CA ILE A 167 7.18 -6.86 -6.46
C ILE A 167 7.26 -6.92 -7.98
N ILE A 168 7.19 -8.12 -8.54
CA ILE A 168 7.09 -8.34 -9.98
C ILE A 168 5.65 -8.73 -10.32
N PHE A 169 5.05 -8.08 -11.30
CA PHE A 169 3.80 -8.50 -11.92
C PHE A 169 4.05 -8.89 -13.38
N ARG A 170 3.74 -10.14 -13.75
CA ARG A 170 3.76 -10.61 -15.13
C ARG A 170 2.35 -10.55 -15.71
N ALA A 171 2.05 -9.47 -16.43
CA ALA A 171 0.69 -9.16 -16.84
C ALA A 171 0.10 -10.13 -17.87
N LYS A 172 0.93 -10.85 -18.65
CA LYS A 172 0.41 -11.89 -19.54
C LYS A 172 -0.22 -13.05 -18.76
N ALA A 173 0.47 -13.53 -17.72
CA ALA A 173 -0.01 -14.59 -16.86
C ALA A 173 -1.27 -14.17 -16.07
N PHE A 174 -1.45 -12.86 -15.83
CA PHE A 174 -2.70 -12.31 -15.29
C PHE A 174 -3.89 -12.51 -16.24
N LEU A 175 -3.69 -12.41 -17.56
CA LEU A 175 -4.78 -12.46 -18.54
C LEU A 175 -5.18 -13.88 -18.97
N ASP A 176 -4.36 -14.88 -18.64
CA ASP A 176 -4.49 -16.27 -19.14
C ASP A 176 -5.49 -17.15 -18.34
N GLY A 177 -6.61 -16.57 -17.89
CA GLY A 177 -7.79 -17.35 -17.49
C GLY A 177 -7.99 -17.61 -16.00
N GLN A 178 -7.50 -16.71 -15.12
CA GLN A 178 -7.90 -16.70 -13.71
C GLN A 178 -9.05 -15.72 -13.48
N GLU A 179 -9.93 -16.04 -12.53
CA GLU A 179 -11.01 -15.13 -12.13
C GLU A 179 -10.41 -13.81 -11.58
N PRO A 180 -10.88 -12.63 -12.00
CA PRO A 180 -10.33 -11.34 -11.56
C PRO A 180 -10.27 -11.16 -10.03
N ASP A 181 -11.21 -11.76 -9.31
CA ASP A 181 -11.26 -11.72 -7.85
C ASP A 181 -10.12 -12.51 -7.20
N ASP A 182 -9.79 -13.69 -7.74
CA ASP A 182 -8.66 -14.51 -7.25
C ASP A 182 -7.34 -13.78 -7.44
N ILE A 183 -7.22 -13.08 -8.57
CA ILE A 183 -6.05 -12.27 -8.85
C ILE A 183 -5.89 -11.16 -7.83
N LEU A 184 -6.95 -10.38 -7.61
CA LEU A 184 -6.93 -9.27 -6.67
C LEU A 184 -6.63 -9.75 -5.24
N HIS A 185 -7.18 -10.89 -4.84
CA HIS A 185 -6.88 -11.51 -3.54
C HIS A 185 -5.43 -11.99 -3.41
N MET A 186 -4.79 -12.45 -4.48
CA MET A 186 -3.36 -12.76 -4.46
C MET A 186 -2.50 -11.48 -4.36
N VAL A 187 -2.89 -10.39 -5.04
CA VAL A 187 -2.22 -9.08 -4.86
C VAL A 187 -2.29 -8.64 -3.41
N TYR A 188 -3.47 -8.77 -2.80
CA TYR A 188 -3.65 -8.49 -1.38
C TYR A 188 -2.81 -9.41 -0.50
N HIS A 189 -2.72 -10.70 -0.81
CA HIS A 189 -1.86 -11.63 -0.08
C HIS A 189 -0.41 -11.12 -0.03
N TRP A 190 0.16 -10.73 -1.17
CA TRP A 190 1.54 -10.23 -1.22
C TRP A 190 1.71 -8.88 -0.54
N PHE A 191 0.75 -7.96 -0.68
CA PHE A 191 0.82 -6.66 -0.01
C PHE A 191 0.78 -6.82 1.52
N GLU A 192 -0.14 -7.64 2.03
CA GLU A 192 -0.22 -7.95 3.46
C GLU A 192 1.04 -8.67 3.94
N PHE A 193 1.55 -9.63 3.16
CA PHE A 193 2.81 -10.32 3.46
C PHE A 193 3.97 -9.31 3.60
N ILE A 194 4.12 -8.38 2.67
CA ILE A 194 5.17 -7.36 2.73
C ILE A 194 5.02 -6.52 3.99
N ILE A 195 3.82 -6.00 4.24
CA ILE A 195 3.53 -5.16 5.41
C ILE A 195 3.88 -5.90 6.71
N MET A 196 3.54 -7.18 6.81
CA MET A 196 3.71 -7.97 8.04
C MET A 196 5.09 -8.62 8.20
N LYS A 197 5.83 -8.86 7.12
CA LYS A 197 7.02 -9.72 7.14
C LYS A 197 8.27 -9.12 6.52
N MET A 198 8.18 -8.03 5.77
CA MET A 198 9.31 -7.51 4.98
C MET A 198 9.65 -6.04 5.21
N LEU A 199 8.67 -5.23 5.61
CA LEU A 199 8.91 -3.84 6.03
C LEU A 199 9.66 -3.82 7.36
N VAL A 200 10.36 -2.72 7.62
CA VAL A 200 11.15 -2.51 8.84
C VAL A 200 10.72 -1.18 9.43
N TRP A 201 10.29 -1.22 10.70
CA TRP A 201 9.77 -0.05 11.41
C TRP A 201 10.78 1.11 11.37
N ASN A 202 10.29 2.33 11.12
CA ASN A 202 11.08 3.57 10.97
C ASN A 202 12.17 3.57 9.88
N LYS A 203 12.23 2.55 9.03
CA LYS A 203 13.34 2.39 8.07
C LYS A 203 12.86 2.12 6.65
N ILE A 204 12.01 1.11 6.50
CA ILE A 204 11.56 0.60 5.19
C ILE A 204 10.04 0.46 5.26
N GLU A 205 9.32 1.40 4.64
CA GLU A 205 7.86 1.45 4.67
C GLU A 205 7.20 1.50 3.28
N GLN A 206 7.98 1.20 2.25
CA GLN A 206 7.56 1.22 0.86
C GLN A 206 8.05 -0.01 0.10
N TRP A 207 7.42 -0.29 -1.03
CA TRP A 207 7.83 -1.28 -2.00
C TRP A 207 7.96 -0.67 -3.39
N ARG A 208 8.72 -1.37 -4.23
CA ARG A 208 8.90 -1.07 -5.66
C ARG A 208 8.13 -2.10 -6.48
N VAL A 209 7.59 -1.68 -7.62
CA VAL A 209 6.84 -2.57 -8.51
C VAL A 209 7.48 -2.55 -9.90
N ILE A 210 7.68 -3.74 -10.48
CA ILE A 210 7.98 -3.93 -11.89
C ILE A 210 6.76 -4.61 -12.53
N MET A 211 6.16 -3.95 -13.51
CA MET A 211 5.02 -4.44 -14.28
C MET A 211 5.53 -4.88 -15.65
N ASP A 212 5.66 -6.18 -15.84
CA ASP A 212 6.10 -6.80 -17.08
C ASP A 212 4.92 -7.02 -18.02
N LEU A 213 4.90 -6.28 -19.12
CA LEU A 213 3.84 -6.31 -20.14
C LEU A 213 4.20 -7.16 -21.36
N GLU A 214 5.28 -7.95 -21.28
CA GLU A 214 5.66 -8.86 -22.36
C GLU A 214 4.48 -9.76 -22.76
N ASP A 215 4.27 -9.89 -24.07
CA ASP A 215 3.19 -10.67 -24.70
C ASP A 215 1.74 -10.28 -24.34
N VAL A 216 1.52 -9.12 -23.71
CA VAL A 216 0.17 -8.65 -23.39
C VAL A 216 -0.52 -8.02 -24.61
N SER A 217 -1.72 -8.49 -24.91
CA SER A 217 -2.63 -7.86 -25.87
C SER A 217 -3.57 -6.87 -25.17
N PHE A 218 -3.62 -5.63 -25.66
CA PHE A 218 -4.44 -4.55 -25.10
C PHE A 218 -5.70 -4.22 -25.93
N TYR A 219 -5.94 -4.91 -27.04
CA TYR A 219 -7.05 -4.61 -27.96
C TYR A 219 -8.43 -4.62 -27.28
N ASN A 220 -8.64 -5.50 -26.30
CA ASN A 220 -9.88 -5.61 -25.53
C ASN A 220 -9.64 -5.41 -24.03
N ALA A 221 -8.69 -4.55 -23.66
CA ALA A 221 -8.36 -4.32 -22.26
C ALA A 221 -9.60 -3.82 -21.47
N PRO A 222 -9.96 -4.44 -20.34
CA PRO A 222 -11.13 -4.05 -19.56
C PRO A 222 -10.84 -2.78 -18.74
N ILE A 223 -10.86 -1.62 -19.39
CA ILE A 223 -10.44 -0.32 -18.82
C ILE A 223 -11.15 -0.02 -17.50
N SER A 224 -12.46 -0.29 -17.40
CA SER A 224 -13.23 -0.06 -16.16
C SER A 224 -12.68 -0.88 -15.00
N LEU A 225 -12.45 -2.18 -15.21
CA LEU A 225 -11.91 -3.07 -14.20
C LEU A 225 -10.51 -2.63 -13.76
N LEU A 226 -9.66 -2.23 -14.70
CA LEU A 226 -8.31 -1.73 -14.40
C LEU A 226 -8.35 -0.43 -13.57
N LYS A 227 -9.29 0.47 -13.87
CA LYS A 227 -9.53 1.68 -13.06
C LYS A 227 -10.00 1.31 -11.65
N ASP A 228 -10.93 0.37 -11.53
CA ASP A 228 -11.44 -0.07 -10.24
C ASP A 228 -10.32 -0.71 -9.39
N ILE A 229 -9.46 -1.55 -9.99
CA ILE A 229 -8.28 -2.10 -9.31
C ILE A 229 -7.35 -0.98 -8.85
N ALA A 230 -7.01 -0.05 -9.74
CA ALA A 230 -6.12 1.07 -9.43
C ALA A 230 -6.65 1.91 -8.25
N ILE A 231 -7.95 2.25 -8.27
CA ILE A 231 -8.62 2.99 -7.19
C ILE A 231 -8.59 2.19 -5.88
N ASN A 232 -8.91 0.90 -5.91
CA ASN A 232 -8.95 0.07 -4.70
C ASN A 232 -7.56 -0.07 -4.08
N LEU A 233 -6.52 -0.35 -4.87
CA LEU A 233 -5.15 -0.47 -4.38
C LEU A 233 -4.64 0.85 -3.81
N GLN A 234 -4.86 1.96 -4.52
CA GLN A 234 -4.43 3.28 -4.08
C GLN A 234 -5.10 3.70 -2.77
N ARG A 235 -6.40 3.41 -2.59
CA ARG A 235 -7.14 3.77 -1.37
C ARG A 235 -6.77 2.91 -0.17
N ASN A 236 -6.53 1.61 -0.38
CA ASN A 236 -6.29 0.66 0.72
C ASN A 236 -4.81 0.50 1.09
N TYR A 237 -3.91 0.78 0.16
CA TYR A 237 -2.45 0.64 0.33
C TYR A 237 -1.74 1.96 0.02
N ARG A 238 -2.33 3.05 0.51
CA ARG A 238 -1.84 4.41 0.32
C ARG A 238 -0.45 4.59 0.93
N GLY A 239 0.43 5.27 0.20
CA GLY A 239 1.77 5.65 0.67
C GLY A 239 2.83 4.56 0.66
N TYR A 240 2.49 3.32 0.28
CA TYR A 240 3.46 2.22 0.20
C TYR A 240 4.19 2.12 -1.14
N LEU A 241 3.62 2.65 -2.23
CA LEU A 241 4.31 2.62 -3.53
C LEU A 241 5.45 3.66 -3.57
N ALA A 242 6.68 3.17 -3.75
CA ALA A 242 7.84 4.00 -4.05
C ALA A 242 7.89 4.36 -5.54
N GLN A 243 7.91 3.36 -6.41
CA GLN A 243 7.93 3.50 -7.86
C GLN A 243 7.30 2.27 -8.51
N MET A 244 6.60 2.46 -9.62
CA MET A 244 6.08 1.40 -10.47
C MET A 244 6.62 1.58 -11.90
N THR A 245 7.34 0.58 -12.38
CA THR A 245 7.97 0.63 -13.70
C THR A 245 7.31 -0.40 -14.62
N PHE A 246 6.62 0.09 -15.65
CA PHE A 246 6.13 -0.75 -16.74
C PHE A 246 7.25 -1.00 -17.75
N ILE A 247 7.55 -2.26 -17.99
CA ILE A 247 8.57 -2.73 -18.93
C ILE A 247 7.92 -3.55 -20.04
N ASN A 248 8.63 -3.69 -21.16
CA ASN A 248 8.11 -4.37 -22.35
C ASN A 248 6.74 -3.79 -22.78
N SER A 249 6.50 -2.50 -22.52
CA SER A 249 5.21 -1.85 -22.74
C SER A 249 4.98 -1.60 -24.22
N PRO A 250 4.00 -2.26 -24.87
CA PRO A 250 3.64 -1.95 -26.25
C PRO A 250 3.21 -0.50 -26.40
N ILE A 251 3.45 0.12 -27.56
CA ILE A 251 3.08 1.54 -27.79
C ILE A 251 1.58 1.78 -27.53
N VAL A 252 0.73 0.82 -27.87
CA VAL A 252 -0.72 0.89 -27.61
C VAL A 252 -1.06 1.04 -26.11
N PHE A 253 -0.22 0.54 -25.20
CA PHE A 253 -0.42 0.68 -23.76
C PHE A 253 -0.40 2.13 -23.30
N TRP A 254 0.29 3.03 -24.00
CA TRP A 254 0.33 4.45 -23.65
C TRP A 254 -1.07 5.08 -23.65
N GLY A 255 -1.91 4.74 -24.63
CA GLY A 255 -3.30 5.20 -24.67
C GLY A 255 -4.13 4.66 -23.49
N LEU A 256 -3.95 3.38 -23.16
CA LEU A 256 -4.59 2.76 -22.00
C LEU A 256 -4.14 3.42 -20.68
N TRP A 257 -2.85 3.68 -20.53
CA TRP A 257 -2.28 4.38 -19.39
C TRP A 257 -2.88 5.77 -19.23
N GLN A 258 -3.04 6.54 -20.31
CA GLN A 258 -3.72 7.85 -20.24
C GLN A 258 -5.12 7.72 -19.65
N ALA A 259 -5.91 6.72 -20.10
CA ALA A 259 -7.25 6.49 -19.58
C ALA A 259 -7.25 6.10 -18.09
N ILE A 260 -6.35 5.21 -17.65
CA ILE A 260 -6.24 4.75 -16.26
C ILE A 260 -5.72 5.88 -15.36
N SER A 261 -4.76 6.68 -15.83
CA SER A 261 -4.13 7.73 -15.03
C SER A 261 -5.10 8.80 -14.53
N LEU A 262 -6.25 8.99 -15.20
CA LEU A 262 -7.27 9.97 -14.81
C LEU A 262 -7.89 9.72 -13.42
N VAL A 263 -7.85 8.48 -12.92
CA VAL A 263 -8.39 8.16 -11.58
C VAL A 263 -7.31 8.18 -10.49
N LEU A 264 -6.06 8.44 -10.86
CA LEU A 264 -4.91 8.45 -9.95
C LEU A 264 -4.51 9.89 -9.57
N PRO A 265 -4.18 10.14 -8.30
CA PRO A 265 -3.68 11.45 -7.86
C PRO A 265 -2.31 11.71 -8.48
N GLN A 266 -1.94 12.99 -8.54
CA GLN A 266 -0.68 13.41 -9.16
C GLN A 266 0.53 12.70 -8.55
N SER A 267 0.60 12.62 -7.22
CA SER A 267 1.69 11.95 -6.49
C SER A 267 1.84 10.45 -6.79
N THR A 268 0.81 9.79 -7.33
CA THR A 268 0.90 8.39 -7.78
C THR A 268 1.31 8.32 -9.26
N ARG A 269 0.81 9.24 -10.10
CA ARG A 269 1.19 9.32 -11.52
C ARG A 269 2.69 9.59 -11.69
N GLU A 270 3.26 10.46 -10.86
CA GLU A 270 4.69 10.80 -10.88
C GLU A 270 5.62 9.62 -10.55
N LYS A 271 5.09 8.58 -9.88
CA LYS A 271 5.83 7.37 -9.52
C LYS A 271 5.78 6.28 -10.59
N ILE A 272 5.08 6.54 -11.69
CA ILE A 272 4.84 5.53 -12.74
C ILE A 272 5.66 5.88 -13.97
N SER A 273 6.53 4.95 -14.38
CA SER A 273 7.41 5.08 -15.55
C SER A 273 7.10 3.98 -16.56
N LEU A 274 7.02 4.31 -17.85
CA LEU A 274 6.67 3.38 -18.93
C LEU A 274 7.84 3.24 -19.91
N PHE A 275 8.21 2.00 -20.22
CA PHE A 275 9.30 1.70 -21.14
C PHE A 275 8.93 0.59 -22.12
N THR A 276 9.23 0.80 -23.40
CA THR A 276 9.03 -0.20 -24.46
C THR A 276 10.15 -1.24 -24.48
N SER A 277 11.43 -0.82 -24.40
CA SER A 277 12.60 -1.73 -24.51
C SER A 277 13.78 -1.30 -23.62
N GLU A 278 14.07 0.00 -23.53
CA GLU A 278 15.27 0.54 -22.83
C GLU A 278 15.10 0.73 -21.31
N TYR A 279 14.46 -0.22 -20.62
CA TYR A 279 14.19 -0.10 -19.18
C TYR A 279 15.35 -0.55 -18.28
N LYS A 280 16.24 -1.43 -18.78
CA LYS A 280 17.25 -2.11 -17.95
C LYS A 280 18.15 -1.12 -17.20
N ASN A 281 18.68 -0.13 -17.93
CA ASN A 281 19.52 0.91 -17.34
C ASN A 281 18.76 1.75 -16.30
N ASP A 282 17.45 1.97 -16.49
CA ASP A 282 16.65 2.72 -15.52
C ASP A 282 16.41 1.92 -14.23
N LEU A 283 16.11 0.62 -14.35
CA LEU A 283 15.99 -0.28 -13.20
C LEU A 283 17.29 -0.33 -12.38
N LEU A 284 18.44 -0.43 -13.05
CA LEU A 284 19.75 -0.56 -12.40
C LEU A 284 20.22 0.70 -11.65
N LYS A 285 19.64 1.89 -11.94
CA LYS A 285 19.84 3.09 -11.12
C LYS A 285 19.37 2.89 -9.69
N TYR A 286 18.29 2.12 -9.51
CA TYR A 286 17.62 1.96 -8.22
C TYR A 286 17.77 0.57 -7.63
N ILE A 287 18.13 -0.44 -8.43
CA ILE A 287 18.25 -1.83 -8.02
C ILE A 287 19.68 -2.31 -8.32
N HIS A 288 20.37 -2.88 -7.34
CA HIS A 288 21.68 -3.48 -7.60
C HIS A 288 21.52 -4.71 -8.52
N PRO A 289 22.43 -4.96 -9.50
CA PRO A 289 22.32 -6.11 -10.41
C PRO A 289 22.05 -7.45 -9.72
N ASN A 290 22.73 -7.74 -8.61
CA ASN A 290 22.52 -8.96 -7.80
C ASN A 290 21.11 -9.10 -7.20
N GLN A 291 20.32 -8.02 -7.15
CA GLN A 291 18.96 -8.00 -6.62
C GLN A 291 17.89 -8.06 -7.73
N LEU A 292 18.30 -8.06 -9.00
CA LEU A 292 17.41 -8.07 -10.16
C LEU A 292 17.62 -9.33 -11.00
N GLU A 293 16.54 -9.95 -11.43
CA GLU A 293 16.60 -11.15 -12.28
C GLU A 293 17.32 -10.88 -13.61
N LYS A 294 18.04 -11.88 -14.13
CA LYS A 294 18.73 -11.81 -15.44
C LYS A 294 17.84 -11.39 -16.59
N LYS A 295 16.58 -11.87 -16.63
CA LYS A 295 15.62 -11.47 -17.67
C LYS A 295 15.30 -9.97 -17.65
N TYR A 296 15.41 -9.31 -16.50
CA TYR A 296 15.18 -7.86 -16.35
C TYR A 296 16.48 -7.04 -16.39
N GLY A 297 17.62 -7.67 -16.69
CA GLY A 297 18.92 -7.01 -16.86
C GLY A 297 19.81 -6.99 -15.62
N GLY A 298 19.51 -7.77 -14.58
CA GLY A 298 20.42 -7.99 -13.45
C GLY A 298 21.26 -9.26 -13.57
N ASP A 299 21.81 -9.70 -12.43
CA ASP A 299 22.68 -10.87 -12.31
C ASP A 299 22.01 -12.02 -11.55
N ALA A 300 20.91 -11.74 -10.83
CA ALA A 300 20.22 -12.75 -10.03
C ALA A 300 19.58 -13.83 -10.92
N PRO A 301 19.62 -15.11 -10.51
CA PRO A 301 18.90 -16.17 -11.22
C PRO A 301 17.41 -15.85 -11.38
N ASN A 302 16.84 -16.20 -12.53
CA ASN A 302 15.39 -16.03 -12.74
C ASN A 302 14.62 -16.96 -11.79
N VAL A 303 13.54 -16.44 -11.21
CA VAL A 303 12.65 -17.19 -10.32
C VAL A 303 11.86 -18.22 -11.12
N THR A 304 11.84 -19.45 -10.61
CA THR A 304 11.07 -20.57 -11.17
C THR A 304 10.06 -21.14 -10.18
N LEU A 305 10.20 -20.82 -8.90
CA LEU A 305 9.30 -21.20 -7.81
C LEU A 305 8.76 -19.93 -7.15
N PHE A 306 7.44 -19.76 -7.17
CA PHE A 306 6.77 -18.50 -6.81
C PHE A 306 6.02 -18.58 -5.46
N SER A 307 6.18 -19.68 -4.72
CA SER A 307 5.48 -19.94 -3.46
C SER A 307 5.93 -19.05 -2.29
N GLU A 308 7.13 -18.46 -2.38
CA GLU A 308 7.65 -17.54 -1.37
C GLU A 308 8.57 -16.46 -1.99
N PRO A 309 8.84 -15.35 -1.28
CA PRO A 309 9.80 -14.35 -1.73
C PRO A 309 11.19 -14.94 -1.96
N VAL A 310 11.81 -14.58 -3.08
CA VAL A 310 13.21 -14.93 -3.37
C VAL A 310 14.09 -13.71 -3.11
N LEU A 311 14.95 -13.77 -2.10
CA LEU A 311 15.81 -12.66 -1.71
C LEU A 311 17.28 -13.03 -1.95
N PRO A 312 17.91 -12.53 -3.02
CA PRO A 312 19.34 -12.67 -3.19
C PRO A 312 20.09 -12.02 -2.02
N PRO A 313 21.27 -12.56 -1.62
CA PRO A 313 22.08 -11.97 -0.56
C PRO A 313 22.63 -10.59 -0.99
N ALA A 314 23.31 -9.90 -0.08
CA ALA A 314 24.12 -8.74 -0.43
C ALA A 314 25.03 -9.02 -1.67
N PRO A 315 25.39 -7.99 -2.46
CA PRO A 315 25.16 -6.56 -2.23
C PRO A 315 23.76 -6.04 -2.62
N PHE A 316 23.34 -4.99 -1.92
CA PHE A 316 22.13 -4.19 -2.20
C PHE A 316 22.45 -2.80 -2.78
N ASN A 317 23.70 -2.36 -2.63
CA ASN A 317 24.25 -1.07 -3.08
C ASN A 317 25.44 -1.32 -4.01
#